data_AF-A0A351A5R6-F1
#
_entry.id   AF-A0A351A5R6-F1
#
_cell.length_a   1.000
_cell.length_b   1.000
_cell.length_c   1.000
_cell.angle_alpha   90.00
_cell.angle_beta   90.00
_cell.angle_gamma   90.00
#
_symmetry.space_group_name_H-M   'P 1'
#
loop_
_entity.id
_entity.type
_entity.pdbx_description
1 polymer ?
#
loop_
_entity_poly.entity_id
_entity_poly.type
_entity_poly.pdbx_seq_one_letter_code
_entity_poly.pdbx_strand_id
1 'polypeptide(L)'
;HWYRVTISEGRNREVRRMFEAVGLTVSRLMRVRYGSVELPARLKRGMWMEMPEADACRLAGVPVPQSRESDERAKRPVKLHRTQPRGGAKER
;
A
#
# COMPACT_ATOMS: atom_id res chain seq x y z
N HIS A 1 16.55 -16.34 -2.48
CA HIS A 1 15.27 -16.72 -3.13
C HIS A 1 14.17 -15.74 -2.76
N TRP A 2 13.16 -15.59 -3.62
CA TRP A 2 11.97 -14.78 -3.36
C TRP A 2 10.72 -15.65 -3.44
N TYR A 3 9.79 -15.45 -2.50
CA TYR A 3 8.53 -16.19 -2.44
C TYR A 3 7.36 -15.21 -2.39
N ARG A 4 6.26 -15.56 -3.06
CA ARG A 4 4.98 -14.83 -2.95
C ARG A 4 4.08 -15.61 -1.99
N VAL A 5 3.65 -14.94 -0.94
CA VAL A 5 2.81 -15.52 0.12
C VAL A 5 1.54 -14.69 0.23
N THR A 6 0.40 -15.36 0.25
CA THR A 6 -0.91 -14.75 0.51
C THR A 6 -1.45 -15.33 1.80
N ILE A 7 -1.82 -14.45 2.73
CA ILE A 7 -2.50 -14.82 3.98
C ILE A 7 -3.82 -14.07 4.06
N SER A 8 -4.84 -14.71 4.62
CA SER A 8 -6.16 -14.12 4.87
C SER A 8 -6.28 -13.58 6.30
N GLU A 9 -5.52 -14.14 7.25
CA GLU A 9 -5.37 -13.58 8.60
C GLU A 9 -4.22 -12.57 8.67
N GLY A 10 -4.13 -11.88 9.81
CA GLY A 10 -3.16 -10.81 10.04
C GLY A 10 -2.48 -10.92 11.40
N ARG A 11 -2.16 -12.14 11.85
CA ARG A 11 -1.57 -12.31 13.19
C ARG A 11 -0.19 -11.66 13.22
N ASN A 12 0.17 -11.09 14.38
CA ASN A 12 1.44 -10.37 14.52
C ASN A 12 2.60 -11.29 14.09
N ARG A 13 3.42 -10.93 13.10
CA ARG A 13 4.57 -11.72 12.60
C ARG A 13 4.26 -13.13 12.05
N GLU A 14 3.04 -13.40 11.60
CA GLU A 14 2.61 -14.72 11.12
C GLU A 14 3.52 -15.32 10.03
N VAL A 15 3.80 -14.57 8.96
CA VAL A 15 4.70 -15.02 7.88
C VAL A 15 6.09 -15.39 8.42
N ARG A 16 6.64 -14.63 9.36
CA ARG A 16 7.97 -14.94 9.92
C ARG A 16 7.93 -16.23 10.74
N ARG A 17 6.92 -16.40 11.58
CA ARG A 17 6.74 -17.62 12.38
C ARG A 17 6.55 -18.86 11.50
N MET A 18 5.80 -18.74 10.41
CA MET A 18 5.56 -19.86 9.49
C MET A 18 6.86 -20.38 8.85
N PHE A 19 7.75 -19.47 8.43
CA PHE A 19 9.06 -19.86 7.88
C PHE A 19 10.02 -20.35 8.97
N GLU A 20 10.01 -19.73 10.15
CA GLU A 20 10.83 -20.17 11.30
C GLU A 20 10.46 -21.59 11.74
N ALA A 21 9.18 -21.96 11.69
CA ALA A 21 8.69 -23.30 12.02
C ALA A 21 9.26 -24.41 11.11
N VAL A 22 9.69 -24.07 9.89
CA VAL A 22 10.36 -25.00 8.95
C VAL A 22 11.89 -24.79 8.91
N GLY A 23 12.45 -24.05 9.86
CA GLY A 23 13.89 -23.81 9.97
C GLY A 23 14.44 -22.75 9.01
N LEU A 24 13.59 -21.90 8.43
CA LEU A 24 14.00 -20.86 7.49
C LEU A 24 13.90 -19.46 8.11
N THR A 25 14.91 -18.63 7.88
CA THR A 25 14.92 -17.23 8.34
C THR A 25 14.49 -16.25 7.25
N VAL A 26 13.69 -15.24 7.63
CA VAL A 26 13.19 -14.23 6.69
C VAL A 26 14.05 -12.96 6.76
N SER A 27 14.96 -12.78 5.80
CA SER A 27 15.81 -11.57 5.72
C SER A 27 15.01 -10.33 5.30
N ARG A 28 14.11 -10.46 4.32
CA ARG A 28 13.29 -9.36 3.80
C ARG A 28 11.84 -9.80 3.61
N LEU A 29 10.94 -9.02 4.19
CA LEU A 29 9.50 -9.17 4.01
C LEU A 29 8.94 -7.84 3.50
N MET A 30 8.21 -7.89 2.40
CA MET A 30 7.58 -6.72 1.81
C MET A 30 6.15 -7.08 1.43
N ARG A 31 5.19 -6.29 1.92
CA ARG A 31 3.80 -6.41 1.51
C ARG A 31 3.62 -5.69 0.19
N VAL A 32 3.24 -6.44 -0.85
CA VAL A 32 3.08 -5.92 -2.22
C VAL A 32 1.62 -5.69 -2.61
N ARG A 33 0.67 -6.24 -1.85
CA ARG A 33 -0.77 -6.16 -2.11
C ARG A 33 -1.56 -6.27 -0.81
N TYR A 34 -2.72 -5.61 -0.77
CA TYR A 34 -3.72 -5.75 0.27
C TYR A 34 -5.11 -5.82 -0.38
N GLY A 35 -5.80 -6.96 -0.25
CA GLY A 35 -7.10 -7.15 -0.90
C GLY A 35 -7.00 -6.96 -2.42
N SER A 36 -7.73 -5.98 -2.96
CA SER A 36 -7.68 -5.56 -4.37
C SER A 36 -6.64 -4.47 -4.67
N VAL A 37 -5.99 -3.89 -3.65
CA VAL A 37 -5.05 -2.78 -3.80
C VAL A 37 -3.62 -3.29 -3.91
N GLU A 38 -2.97 -2.99 -5.03
CA GLU A 38 -1.57 -3.36 -5.29
C GLU A 38 -0.62 -2.18 -5.04
N LEU A 39 0.61 -2.48 -4.62
CA LEU A 39 1.64 -1.46 -4.45
C LEU A 39 2.17 -1.01 -5.82
N PRO A 40 1.96 0.25 -6.24
CA PRO A 40 2.41 0.70 -7.55
C PRO A 40 3.94 0.71 -7.65
N ALA A 41 4.51 0.17 -8.73
CA ALA A 41 5.96 0.11 -8.93
C ALA A 41 6.66 1.49 -8.90
N ARG A 42 5.93 2.53 -9.32
CA ARG A 42 6.37 3.94 -9.30
C ARG A 42 6.38 4.58 -7.92
N LEU A 43 5.76 3.96 -6.91
CA LEU A 43 5.71 4.50 -5.56
C LEU A 43 6.96 4.10 -4.78
N LYS A 44 7.84 5.07 -4.50
CA LYS A 44 9.07 4.86 -3.73
C LYS A 44 8.75 4.69 -2.24
N ARG A 45 9.67 4.05 -1.51
CA ARG A 45 9.58 3.91 -0.04
C ARG A 45 9.45 5.29 0.63
N GLY A 46 8.58 5.39 1.63
CA GLY A 46 8.34 6.64 2.36
C GLY A 46 7.56 7.69 1.57
N MET A 47 6.95 7.29 0.45
CA MET A 47 6.02 8.12 -0.32
C MET A 47 4.62 7.52 -0.23
N TRP A 48 3.62 8.36 -0.45
CA TRP A 48 2.24 7.98 -0.62
C TRP A 48 1.65 8.68 -1.85
N MET A 49 0.54 8.16 -2.34
CA MET A 49 -0.26 8.78 -3.38
C MET A 49 -1.73 8.57 -3.06
N GLU A 50 -2.56 9.52 -3.48
CA GLU A 50 -4.00 9.39 -3.37
C GLU A 50 -4.49 8.28 -4.31
N MET A 51 -5.41 7.45 -3.80
CA MET A 51 -6.06 6.42 -4.59
C MET A 51 -7.12 7.07 -5.50
N PRO A 52 -7.29 6.63 -6.76
CA PRO A 52 -8.38 7.10 -7.61
C PRO A 52 -9.73 6.93 -6.91
N GLU A 53 -10.63 7.91 -7.07
CA GLU A 53 -11.94 7.91 -6.41
C GLU A 53 -12.76 6.66 -6.76
N ALA A 54 -12.74 6.23 -8.02
CA ALA A 54 -13.39 5.00 -8.45
C ALA A 54 -12.87 3.74 -7.72
N ASP A 55 -11.57 3.67 -7.44
CA ASP A 55 -10.97 2.55 -6.71
C ASP A 55 -11.35 2.60 -5.23
N ALA A 56 -11.39 3.80 -4.65
CA ALA A 56 -11.83 4.03 -3.28
C ALA A 56 -13.30 3.62 -3.09
N CYS A 57 -14.19 4.04 -3.99
CA CYS A 57 -15.60 3.67 -3.99
C CYS A 57 -15.79 2.15 -4.11
N ARG A 58 -15.07 1.51 -5.04
CA ARG A 58 -15.09 0.04 -5.19
C ARG A 58 -14.63 -0.69 -3.93
N LEU A 59 -13.59 -0.18 -3.26
CA LEU A 59 -13.10 -0.76 -2.01
C LEU A 59 -14.10 -0.57 -0.86
N ALA A 60 -14.78 0.57 -0.81
CA ALA A 60 -15.78 0.90 0.20
C ALA A 60 -17.16 0.29 -0.08
N GLY A 61 -17.40 -0.27 -1.26
CA GLY A 61 -18.69 -0.83 -1.66
C GLY A 61 -19.76 0.23 -1.91
N VAL A 62 -19.36 1.46 -2.25
CA VAL A 62 -20.28 2.58 -2.52
C VAL A 62 -20.31 2.92 -4.01
N PRO A 63 -21.43 3.42 -4.55
CA PRO A 63 -21.51 3.88 -5.92
C PRO A 63 -20.50 5.00 -6.21
N VAL A 64 -19.93 5.00 -7.41
CA VAL A 64 -19.05 6.09 -7.87
C VAL A 64 -19.91 7.31 -8.21
N PRO A 65 -19.63 8.50 -7.65
CA PRO A 65 -20.38 9.71 -7.99
C PRO A 65 -20.16 10.09 -9.46
N GLN A 66 -21.23 10.37 -10.18
CA GLN A 66 -21.20 10.82 -11.58
C GLN A 66 -21.06 12.34 -11.65
N SER A 67 -19.95 12.90 -11.18
CA SER A 67 -19.66 14.32 -11.38
C SER A 67 -18.83 14.52 -12.66
N ARG A 68 -19.15 15.57 -13.44
CA ARG A 68 -18.44 15.92 -14.69
C ARG A 68 -16.95 16.27 -14.48
N GLU A 69 -16.55 16.54 -13.24
CA GLU A 69 -15.18 16.90 -12.86
C GLU A 69 -14.22 15.68 -12.82
N SER A 70 -14.74 14.46 -12.65
CA SER A 70 -13.95 13.24 -12.50
C SER A 70 -13.12 12.91 -13.75
N ASP A 71 -13.61 13.25 -14.95
CA ASP A 71 -12.92 13.02 -16.23
C ASP A 71 -11.70 13.93 -16.43
N GLU A 72 -11.73 15.16 -15.91
CA GLU A 72 -10.58 16.07 -16.01
C GLU A 72 -9.49 15.70 -15.00
N ARG A 73 -9.86 15.25 -13.81
CA ARG A 73 -8.91 14.83 -12.75
C ARG A 73 -8.17 13.55 -13.14
N ALA A 74 -8.81 12.63 -13.88
CA ALA A 74 -8.22 11.39 -14.36
C ALA A 74 -7.06 11.60 -15.36
N LYS A 75 -7.04 12.71 -16.10
CA LYS A 75 -5.98 13.03 -17.08
C LYS A 75 -4.72 13.64 -16.44
N ARG A 76 -4.79 14.10 -15.19
CA ARG A 76 -3.66 14.76 -14.53
C ARG A 76 -2.65 13.73 -14.02
N PRO A 77 -1.34 14.00 -14.13
CA PRO A 77 -0.33 13.11 -13.59
C PRO A 77 -0.51 12.97 -12.08
N VAL A 78 -0.56 11.72 -11.63
CA VAL A 78 -0.77 11.39 -10.21
C VAL A 78 0.42 11.90 -9.38
N LYS A 79 0.13 12.84 -8.47
CA LYS A 79 1.11 13.46 -7.59
C LYS A 79 1.60 12.45 -6.54
N LEU A 80 2.93 12.36 -6.38
CA LEU A 80 3.56 11.58 -5.32
C LEU A 80 3.88 12.52 -4.15
N HIS A 81 3.46 12.15 -2.96
CA HIS A 81 3.66 12.93 -1.76
C HIS A 81 4.65 12.21 -0.84
N ARG A 82 5.53 12.96 -0.19
CA ARG A 82 6.48 12.40 0.79
C ARG A 82 5.82 12.33 2.15
N THR A 83 5.97 11.22 2.85
CA THR A 83 5.60 11.14 4.26
C THR A 83 6.60 11.98 5.05
N GLN A 84 6.15 13.04 5.72
CA GLN A 84 7.04 13.75 6.64
C GLN A 84 7.42 12.81 7.78
N PRO A 85 8.70 12.72 8.16
CA PRO A 85 9.09 11.96 9.33
C PRO A 85 8.44 12.61 10.56
N ARG A 86 7.57 11.88 11.25
CA ARG A 86 7.18 12.21 12.63
C ARG A 86 8.42 12.04 13.51
N GLY A 87 9.26 13.07 13.59
CA GLY A 87 10.51 13.01 14.36
C GLY A 87 11.60 14.01 13.98
N GLY A 88 11.25 15.17 13.42
CA GLY A 88 12.17 16.31 13.38
C GLY A 88 12.12 17.03 14.73
N ALA A 89 12.85 16.51 15.72
CA ALA A 89 13.18 17.31 16.91
C ALA A 89 13.91 18.57 16.44
N LYS A 90 13.24 19.71 16.59
CA LYS A 90 13.83 21.02 16.44
C LYS A 90 14.52 21.31 17.77
N GLU A 91 15.78 20.90 17.92
CA GLU A 91 16.58 21.29 19.07
C GLU A 91 17.82 22.05 18.59
N ARG A 92 18.06 23.15 19.30
CA ARG A 92 19.14 24.11 19.13
C ARG A 92 20.46 23.54 19.63
#